data_AF-A0A2C9CIF4-F1
#
_entry.id   AF-A0A2C9CIF4-F1
#
_cell.length_a   1.000
_cell.length_b   1.000
_cell.length_c   1.000
_cell.angle_alpha   90.00
_cell.angle_beta   90.00
_cell.angle_gamma   90.00
#
_symmetry.space_group_name_H-M   'P 1'
#
loop_
_entity.id
_entity.type
_entity.pdbx_description
1 polymer ?
#
loop_
_entity_poly.entity_id
_entity_poly.type
_entity_poly.pdbx_seq_one_letter_code
_entity_poly.pdbx_strand_id
1 'polypeptide(L)'
;MSGTFTQIYIQAIFAVNGRSNLLQKPWRDEVFKYMAGIIKNKGQKSIIVNGVANHVHIFIGLQPSMAISDLVRDVKNNTTNFINMDR
;
A
#
# COMPACT_ATOMS: atom_id res chain seq x y z
N MET A 1 -16.05 -16.70 -14.16
CA MET A 1 -16.08 -18.17 -14.02
C MET A 1 -16.68 -18.51 -12.67
N SER A 2 -17.79 -19.25 -12.62
CA SER A 2 -18.21 -19.87 -11.37
C SER A 2 -17.20 -20.95 -10.99
N GLY A 3 -16.68 -20.92 -9.75
CA GLY A 3 -15.81 -21.97 -9.22
C GLY A 3 -14.31 -21.68 -9.06
N THR A 4 -13.85 -20.42 -9.21
CA THR A 4 -12.45 -20.08 -8.90
C THR A 4 -12.28 -19.73 -7.43
N PHE A 5 -11.52 -20.54 -6.70
CA PHE A 5 -11.13 -20.29 -5.31
C PHE A 5 -9.62 -20.04 -5.25
N THR A 6 -9.23 -18.91 -4.69
CA THR A 6 -7.81 -18.54 -4.55
C THR A 6 -7.54 -17.92 -3.20
N GLN A 7 -6.32 -18.15 -2.70
CA GLN A 7 -5.79 -17.48 -1.53
C GLN A 7 -4.35 -17.09 -1.83
N ILE A 8 -4.12 -15.80 -2.06
CA ILE A 8 -2.81 -15.27 -2.42
C ILE A 8 -2.46 -14.21 -1.39
N TYR A 9 -1.37 -14.42 -0.67
CA TYR A 9 -0.83 -13.46 0.29
C TYR A 9 0.50 -12.92 -0.21
N ILE A 10 0.63 -11.60 -0.23
CA ILE A 10 1.84 -10.94 -0.70
C ILE A 10 2.28 -9.93 0.34
N GLN A 11 3.55 -10.02 0.73
CA GLN A 11 4.25 -8.95 1.42
C GLN A 11 5.05 -8.16 0.40
N ALA A 12 4.72 -6.88 0.24
CA ALA A 12 5.48 -5.96 -0.58
C ALA A 12 6.12 -4.89 0.30
N ILE A 13 7.37 -4.56 -0.03
CA ILE A 13 8.19 -3.62 0.73
C ILE A 13 8.78 -2.62 -0.26
N PHE A 14 8.65 -1.33 0.03
CA PHE A 14 9.27 -0.29 -0.78
C PHE A 14 9.76 0.86 0.09
N ALA A 15 10.89 1.43 -0.33
CA ALA A 15 11.49 2.58 0.32
C ALA A 15 10.85 3.88 -0.17
N VAL A 16 10.89 4.89 0.69
CA VAL A 16 10.63 6.28 0.30
C VAL A 16 11.75 6.81 -0.59
N ASN A 17 11.48 7.88 -1.34
CA ASN A 17 12.45 8.45 -2.27
C ASN A 17 13.77 8.80 -1.57
N GLY A 18 14.90 8.39 -2.16
CA GLY A 18 16.24 8.59 -1.60
C GLY A 18 16.51 7.90 -0.26
N ARG A 19 15.58 7.07 0.26
CA ARG A 19 15.60 6.56 1.65
C ARG A 19 15.68 7.65 2.71
N SER A 20 15.33 8.89 2.36
CA SER A 20 15.19 9.99 3.28
C SER A 20 14.17 9.60 4.34
N ASN A 21 14.41 9.85 5.63
CA ASN A 21 13.48 9.45 6.70
C ASN A 21 12.20 10.33 6.69
N LEU A 22 11.40 10.23 5.63
CA LEU A 22 10.28 11.13 5.38
C LEU A 22 9.06 10.72 6.18
N LEU A 23 8.80 9.43 6.41
CA LEU A 23 7.61 8.97 7.14
C LEU A 23 7.74 9.19 8.66
N GLN A 24 7.61 10.44 9.09
CA GLN A 24 7.76 10.84 10.48
C GLN A 24 6.54 10.42 11.32
N LYS A 25 6.79 10.09 12.59
CA LYS A 25 5.76 9.60 13.54
C LYS A 25 4.46 10.45 13.55
N PRO A 26 4.49 11.79 13.49
CA PRO A 26 3.26 12.60 13.60
C PRO A 26 2.22 12.36 12.49
N TRP A 27 2.63 11.89 11.31
CA TRP A 27 1.73 11.76 10.15
C TRP A 27 1.82 10.41 9.43
N ARG A 28 2.84 9.59 9.75
CA ARG A 28 3.02 8.27 9.15
C ARG A 28 1.80 7.36 9.32
N ASP A 29 1.15 7.39 10.49
CA ASP A 29 -0.01 6.54 10.73
C ASP A 29 -1.18 6.91 9.81
N GLU A 30 -1.34 8.18 9.48
CA GLU A 30 -2.38 8.64 8.54
C GLU A 30 -2.08 8.19 7.11
N VAL A 31 -0.81 8.23 6.72
CA VAL A 31 -0.36 7.67 5.43
C VAL A 31 -0.64 6.19 5.34
N PHE A 32 -0.41 5.43 6.42
CA PHE A 32 -0.69 4.00 6.43
C PHE A 32 -2.18 3.69 6.30
N LYS A 33 -3.05 4.49 6.96
CA LYS A 33 -4.50 4.40 6.74
C LYS A 33 -4.89 4.72 5.30
N TYR A 34 -4.29 5.76 4.72
CA TYR A 34 -4.56 6.14 3.33
C TYR A 34 -4.15 5.03 2.34
N MET A 35 -2.97 4.45 2.51
CA MET A 35 -2.52 3.28 1.76
C MET A 35 -3.47 2.08 1.89
N ALA A 36 -3.91 1.78 3.12
CA ALA A 36 -4.90 0.72 3.36
C ALA A 36 -6.22 1.00 2.63
N GLY A 37 -6.65 2.27 2.60
CA GLY A 37 -7.80 2.75 1.85
C GLY A 37 -7.68 2.49 0.34
N ILE A 38 -6.52 2.80 -0.25
CA ILE A 38 -6.25 2.52 -1.68
C ILE A 38 -6.38 1.01 -1.97
N ILE A 39 -5.75 0.16 -1.15
CA ILE A 39 -5.79 -1.30 -1.31
C ILE A 39 -7.24 -1.80 -1.26
N LYS A 40 -8.02 -1.34 -0.27
CA LYS A 40 -9.43 -1.70 -0.13
C LYS A 40 -10.28 -1.22 -1.31
N ASN A 41 -10.06 0.01 -1.78
CA ASN A 41 -10.78 0.58 -2.93
C ASN A 41 -10.48 -0.14 -4.24
N LYS A 42 -9.35 -0.83 -4.35
CA LYS A 42 -9.00 -1.70 -5.48
C LYS A 42 -9.55 -3.13 -5.36
N GLY A 43 -10.45 -3.36 -4.39
CA GLY A 43 -11.08 -4.67 -4.17
C GLY A 43 -10.14 -5.71 -3.56
N GLN A 44 -9.01 -5.28 -3.00
CA GLN A 44 -7.99 -6.14 -2.39
C GLN A 44 -8.12 -6.10 -0.87
N LYS A 45 -7.65 -7.14 -0.18
CA LYS A 45 -7.68 -7.18 1.28
C LYS A 45 -6.41 -6.57 1.86
N SER A 46 -6.52 -5.38 2.44
CA SER A 46 -5.44 -4.81 3.27
C SER A 46 -5.41 -5.53 4.61
N ILE A 47 -4.41 -6.40 4.84
CA ILE A 47 -4.29 -7.15 6.09
C ILE A 47 -3.49 -6.32 7.10
N ILE A 48 -2.30 -5.86 6.71
CA ILE A 48 -1.45 -4.98 7.51
C ILE A 48 -0.79 -3.96 6.59
N VAL A 49 -0.79 -2.69 7.00
CA VAL A 49 0.06 -1.63 6.45
C VAL A 49 0.86 -1.08 7.62
N ASN A 50 2.19 -1.14 7.54
CA ASN A 50 3.08 -0.66 8.59
C ASN A 50 4.42 -0.24 7.98
N GLY A 51 5.35 0.24 8.79
CA GLY A 51 6.70 0.59 8.34
C GLY A 51 7.43 1.50 9.30
N VAL A 52 8.57 1.98 8.85
CA VAL A 52 9.44 2.91 9.59
C VAL A 52 9.77 4.11 8.70
N ALA A 53 10.59 5.03 9.20
CA ALA A 53 10.76 6.35 8.58
C ALA A 53 11.19 6.32 7.10
N ASN A 54 11.90 5.27 6.67
CA ASN A 54 12.43 5.16 5.31
C ASN A 54 11.77 4.09 4.42
N HIS A 55 10.82 3.29 4.93
CA HIS A 55 10.16 2.27 4.12
C HIS A 55 8.82 1.81 4.69
N VAL A 56 8.00 1.25 3.81
CA VAL A 56 6.67 0.71 4.12
C VAL A 56 6.64 -0.78 3.82
N HIS A 57 5.94 -1.53 4.66
CA HIS A 57 5.52 -2.91 4.48
C HIS A 57 4.00 -2.93 4.28
N ILE A 58 3.56 -3.57 3.20
CA ILE A 58 2.15 -3.87 2.99
C ILE A 58 1.97 -5.38 2.88
N PHE A 59 1.04 -5.93 3.66
CA PHE A 59 0.63 -7.32 3.62
C PHE A 59 -0.81 -7.40 3.12
N ILE A 60 -0.98 -8.07 1.98
CA ILE A 60 -2.18 -8.00 1.15
C ILE A 60 -2.71 -9.41 0.90
N GLY A 61 -4.02 -9.59 1.02
CA GLY A 61 -4.74 -10.67 0.36
C GLY A 61 -5.12 -10.23 -1.05
N LEU A 62 -4.44 -10.76 -2.06
CA LEU A 62 -4.60 -10.39 -3.45
C LEU A 62 -5.67 -11.27 -4.13
N GLN A 63 -6.63 -10.63 -4.79
CA GLN A 63 -7.49 -11.25 -5.77
C GLN A 63 -6.76 -11.33 -7.12
N PRO A 64 -6.74 -12.50 -7.79
CA PRO A 64 -5.96 -12.71 -9.01
C PRO A 64 -6.46 -11.91 -10.22
N SER A 65 -7.59 -11.18 -10.08
CA SER A 65 -8.12 -10.27 -11.10
C SER A 65 -7.28 -9.01 -11.31
N MET A 66 -6.30 -8.73 -10.43
CA MET A 66 -5.41 -7.58 -10.53
C MET A 66 -3.94 -8.01 -10.45
N ALA A 67 -3.10 -7.48 -11.33
CA ALA A 67 -1.66 -7.66 -11.23
C ALA A 67 -1.12 -6.93 -9.99
N ILE A 68 -0.21 -7.58 -9.25
CA ILE A 68 0.43 -6.97 -8.08
C ILE A 68 1.19 -5.68 -8.43
N SER A 69 1.80 -5.61 -9.62
CA SER A 69 2.51 -4.42 -10.10
C SER A 69 1.59 -3.21 -10.24
N ASP A 70 0.37 -3.41 -10.75
CA ASP A 70 -0.62 -2.34 -10.87
C ASP A 70 -1.09 -1.86 -9.50
N LEU A 71 -1.33 -2.78 -8.55
CA LEU A 71 -1.71 -2.42 -7.19
C LEU A 71 -0.61 -1.61 -6.49
N VAL A 72 0.64 -2.06 -6.59
CA VAL A 72 1.79 -1.35 -6.01
C VAL A 72 1.98 0.02 -6.65
N ARG A 73 1.81 0.14 -7.98
CA ARG A 73 1.84 1.44 -8.69
C ARG A 73 0.79 2.38 -8.13
N ASP A 74 -0.46 1.93 -8.02
CA ASP A 74 -1.56 2.76 -7.55
C ASP A 74 -1.39 3.17 -6.08
N VAL A 75 -0.93 2.26 -5.21
CA VAL A 75 -0.61 2.59 -3.81
C VAL A 75 0.47 3.68 -3.75
N LYS A 76 1.58 3.52 -4.47
CA LYS A 76 2.68 4.49 -4.45
C LYS A 76 2.28 5.85 -5.02
N ASN A 77 1.60 5.88 -6.17
CA ASN A 77 1.23 7.12 -6.86
C ASN A 77 0.21 7.93 -6.05
N ASN A 78 -0.89 7.30 -5.62
CA ASN A 78 -1.93 8.01 -4.88
C ASN A 78 -1.41 8.49 -3.52
N THR A 79 -0.58 7.70 -2.84
CA THR A 79 0.00 8.12 -1.56
C THR A 79 0.98 9.27 -1.72
N THR A 80 1.76 9.30 -2.82
CA THR A 80 2.64 10.43 -3.13
C THR A 80 1.82 11.71 -3.34
N ASN A 81 0.70 11.62 -4.07
CA ASN A 81 -0.19 12.75 -4.27
C ASN A 81 -0.80 13.23 -2.96
N PHE A 82 -1.31 12.32 -2.12
CA PHE A 82 -1.85 12.65 -0.79
C PHE A 82 -0.83 13.41 0.08
N ILE A 83 0.39 12.89 0.21
CA ILE A 83 1.45 13.53 1.01
C ILE A 83 1.81 14.93 0.51
N ASN A 84 1.77 15.15 -0.81
CA ASN A 84 2.15 16.41 -1.43
C ASN A 84 0.98 17.39 -1.62
N MET A 85 -0.28 16.96 -1.47
CA MET A 85 -1.46 17.82 -1.47
C MET A 85 -1.77 18.38 -0.08
N ASP A 86 -1.42 17.66 0.99
CA ASP A 86 -1.52 18.12 2.38
C ASP A 86 -0.27 18.96 2.81
N ARG A 87 0.45 19.52 1.84
CA ARG A 87 1.58 20.45 2.00
C ARG A 87 1.41 21.65 1.09
#